data_AF-G4XRT9-F1
#
_entry.id   AF-G4XRT9-F1
#
_cell.length_a   1.000
_cell.length_b   1.000
_cell.length_c   1.000
_cell.angle_alpha   90.00
_cell.angle_beta   90.00
_cell.angle_gamma   90.00
#
_symmetry.space_group_name_H-M   'P 1'
#
loop_
_entity.id
_entity.type
_entity.pdbx_description
1 polymer ?
#
loop_
_entity_poly.entity_id
_entity_poly.type
_entity_poly.pdbx_seq_one_letter_code
_entity_poly.pdbx_strand_id
1 'polypeptide(L)'
;YISSEKGSDLKGKTILQIVQSATEAPVRNNGGGHYNHSLFWTWMISPGSTNTAPHGALKTRIEEDFGSLDQMKQEFNAAASTRFGSGWAWLGVKSDGKLAITSTPNQDNPLMPSVDQPLIP
;
A
#
# COMPACT_ATOMS: atom_id res chain seq x y z
N TYR A 1 -0.61 24.44 6.56
CA TYR A 1 0.50 23.95 5.71
C TYR A 1 0.26 24.31 4.24
N ILE A 2 -0.85 23.91 3.62
CA ILE A 2 -1.15 24.29 2.21
C ILE A 2 -1.31 25.82 2.02
N SER A 3 -1.75 26.54 3.06
CA SER A 3 -1.84 28.01 3.07
C SER A 3 -0.51 28.73 3.33
N SER A 4 0.59 28.01 3.51
CA SER A 4 1.93 28.59 3.68
C SER A 4 2.73 28.43 2.39
N GLU A 5 3.76 29.27 2.18
CA GLU A 5 4.65 29.18 1.00
C GLU A 5 5.19 27.76 0.77
N LYS A 6 5.51 27.03 1.85
CA LYS A 6 6.01 25.64 1.83
C LYS A 6 5.05 24.61 1.24
N GLY A 7 3.75 24.89 1.17
CA GLY A 7 2.73 23.97 0.67
C GLY A 7 2.09 24.39 -0.66
N SER A 8 2.51 25.52 -1.21
CA SER A 8 1.93 26.08 -2.44
C SER A 8 2.09 25.14 -3.65
N ASP A 9 3.24 24.46 -3.74
CA ASP A 9 3.56 23.47 -4.78
C ASP A 9 2.76 22.16 -4.70
N LEU A 10 1.95 21.97 -3.65
CA LEU A 10 1.05 20.82 -3.49
C LEU A 10 -0.37 21.11 -3.96
N LYS A 11 -0.72 22.40 -4.14
CA LYS A 11 -2.07 22.80 -4.53
C LYS A 11 -2.39 22.28 -5.93
N GLY A 12 -3.54 21.60 -6.07
CA GLY A 12 -3.99 21.04 -7.34
C GLY A 12 -3.38 19.69 -7.71
N LYS A 13 -2.41 19.17 -6.93
CA LYS A 13 -1.92 17.80 -7.11
C LYS A 13 -2.94 16.78 -6.62
N THR A 14 -2.98 15.63 -7.30
CA THR A 14 -3.74 14.48 -6.81
C THR A 14 -3.07 13.90 -5.58
N ILE A 15 -3.82 13.10 -4.80
CA ILE A 15 -3.23 12.39 -3.66
C ILE A 15 -2.04 11.52 -4.07
N LEU A 16 -2.13 10.86 -5.24
CA LEU A 16 -1.07 10.01 -5.78
C LEU A 16 0.22 10.80 -6.01
N GLN A 17 0.12 11.96 -6.66
CA GLN A 17 1.25 12.85 -6.91
C GLN A 17 1.85 13.40 -5.60
N ILE A 18 1.01 13.66 -4.59
CA ILE A 18 1.46 14.10 -3.27
C ILE A 18 2.29 13.00 -2.60
N VAL A 19 1.77 11.77 -2.48
CA VAL A 19 2.49 10.68 -1.78
C VAL A 19 3.79 10.28 -2.48
N GLN A 20 3.81 10.29 -3.82
CA GLN A 20 5.01 9.95 -4.60
C GLN A 20 6.16 10.96 -4.44
N SER A 21 5.87 12.16 -3.95
CA SER A 21 6.85 13.22 -3.73
C SER A 21 7.02 13.60 -2.25
N ALA A 22 6.34 12.89 -1.33
CA ALA A 22 6.24 13.28 0.06
C ALA A 22 7.52 12.94 0.85
N THR A 23 8.36 13.95 1.09
CA THR A 23 9.55 13.86 1.95
C THR A 23 9.32 14.49 3.32
N GLU A 24 8.54 15.57 3.38
CA GLU A 24 8.27 16.32 4.60
C GLU A 24 7.28 15.60 5.52
N ALA A 25 7.63 15.42 6.79
CA ALA A 25 6.85 14.62 7.74
C ALA A 25 5.35 14.98 7.82
N PRO A 26 4.92 16.27 7.82
CA PRO A 26 3.49 16.60 7.83
C PRO A 26 2.75 16.12 6.58
N VAL A 27 3.37 16.23 5.41
CA VAL A 27 2.78 15.82 4.12
C VAL A 27 2.82 14.30 4.00
N ARG A 28 3.94 13.68 4.37
CA ARG A 28 4.11 12.23 4.40
C ARG A 28 3.06 11.57 5.29
N ASN A 29 2.90 12.05 6.52
CA ASN A 29 1.98 11.43 7.47
C ASN A 29 0.51 11.63 7.10
N ASN A 30 0.10 12.86 6.76
CA ASN A 30 -1.31 13.14 6.46
C ASN A 30 -1.72 12.66 5.05
N GLY A 31 -0.86 12.90 4.06
CA GLY A 31 -1.08 12.44 2.68
C GLY A 31 -1.03 10.91 2.60
N GLY A 32 -0.04 10.29 3.26
CA GLY A 32 0.02 8.84 3.41
C GLY A 32 -1.22 8.28 4.09
N GLY A 33 -1.64 8.86 5.21
CA GLY A 33 -2.81 8.40 5.93
C GLY A 33 -4.10 8.51 5.11
N HIS A 34 -4.27 9.60 4.38
CA HIS A 34 -5.41 9.76 3.47
C HIS A 34 -5.39 8.69 2.37
N TYR A 35 -4.26 8.52 1.67
CA TYR A 35 -4.13 7.51 0.62
C TYR A 35 -4.39 6.10 1.14
N ASN A 36 -3.75 5.71 2.25
CA ASN A 36 -3.82 4.36 2.78
C ASN A 36 -5.26 3.99 3.18
N HIS A 37 -5.96 4.88 3.89
CA HIS A 37 -7.35 4.62 4.30
C HIS A 37 -8.33 4.69 3.13
N SER A 38 -8.15 5.63 2.19
CA SER A 38 -8.99 5.67 0.98
C SER A 38 -8.88 4.38 0.20
N LEU A 39 -7.67 3.82 0.06
CA LEU A 39 -7.44 2.57 -0.65
C LEU A 39 -7.97 1.36 0.12
N PHE A 40 -7.73 1.30 1.43
CA PHE A 40 -8.15 0.19 2.30
C PHE A 40 -9.64 -0.13 2.13
N TRP A 41 -10.50 0.89 2.14
CA TRP A 41 -11.95 0.67 2.00
C TRP A 41 -12.37 0.19 0.62
N THR A 42 -11.60 0.45 -0.43
CA THR A 42 -11.89 -0.06 -1.78
C THR A 42 -11.57 -1.55 -1.95
N TRP A 43 -10.68 -2.08 -1.11
CA TRP A 43 -10.30 -3.50 -1.13
C TRP A 43 -11.17 -4.39 -0.25
N MET A 44 -11.89 -3.80 0.69
CA MET A 44 -12.78 -4.55 1.57
C MET A 44 -14.06 -4.92 0.82
N ILE A 45 -14.44 -6.19 0.93
CA ILE A 45 -15.75 -6.63 0.43
C ILE A 45 -16.86 -5.94 1.23
N SER A 46 -17.96 -5.61 0.56
CA SER A 46 -19.13 -5.05 1.24
C SER A 46 -19.74 -6.08 2.20
N PRO A 47 -20.25 -5.66 3.37
CA PRO A 47 -20.91 -6.57 4.31
C PRO A 47 -22.01 -7.39 3.64
N GLY A 48 -22.02 -8.71 3.87
CA GLY A 48 -22.98 -9.63 3.26
C GLY A 48 -22.59 -10.18 1.88
N SER A 49 -21.47 -9.72 1.31
CA SER A 49 -20.92 -10.32 0.08
C SER A 49 -20.26 -11.66 0.37
N THR A 50 -20.35 -12.60 -0.57
CA THR A 50 -19.63 -13.87 -0.48
C THR A 50 -18.15 -13.65 -0.78
N ASN A 51 -17.27 -14.10 0.11
CA ASN A 51 -15.84 -14.11 -0.15
C ASN A 51 -15.54 -15.15 -1.25
N THR A 52 -15.02 -14.69 -2.38
CA THR A 52 -14.59 -15.55 -3.49
C THR A 52 -13.08 -15.61 -3.53
N ALA A 53 -12.51 -16.80 -3.69
CA ALA A 53 -11.08 -16.94 -3.92
C ALA A 53 -10.64 -16.17 -5.19
N PRO A 54 -9.39 -15.68 -5.24
CA PRO A 54 -8.82 -15.12 -6.46
C PRO A 54 -8.96 -16.10 -7.64
N HIS A 55 -9.21 -15.55 -8.83
CA HIS A 55 -9.38 -16.32 -10.06
C HIS A 55 -8.66 -15.63 -11.23
N GLY A 56 -8.58 -16.32 -12.36
CA GLY A 56 -7.93 -15.81 -13.57
C GLY A 56 -6.47 -15.42 -13.36
N ALA A 57 -6.04 -14.32 -13.98
CA ALA A 57 -4.65 -13.87 -13.98
C ALA A 57 -4.09 -13.64 -12.56
N LEU A 58 -4.92 -13.15 -11.62
CA LEU A 58 -4.48 -12.94 -10.24
C LEU A 58 -4.16 -14.27 -9.54
N LYS A 59 -5.00 -15.29 -9.71
CA LYS A 59 -4.74 -16.63 -9.15
C LYS A 59 -3.45 -17.21 -9.70
N THR A 60 -3.30 -17.20 -11.02
CA THR A 60 -2.09 -17.70 -11.69
C THR A 60 -0.86 -16.98 -11.16
N ARG A 61 -0.92 -15.66 -11.03
CA ARG A 61 0.22 -14.88 -10.54
C ARG A 61 0.57 -15.18 -9.08
N ILE A 62 -0.44 -15.36 -8.23
CA ILE A 62 -0.23 -15.78 -6.84
C ILE A 62 0.47 -17.15 -6.78
N GLU A 63 0.05 -18.10 -7.62
CA GLU A 63 0.67 -19.44 -7.70
C GLU A 63 2.10 -19.37 -8.24
N GLU A 64 2.38 -18.51 -9.21
CA GLU A 64 3.73 -18.32 -9.76
C GLU A 64 4.71 -17.66 -8.77
N ASP A 65 4.27 -16.61 -8.07
CA ASP A 65 5.16 -15.81 -7.22
C ASP A 65 5.25 -16.34 -5.77
N PHE A 66 4.20 -16.99 -5.25
CA PHE A 66 4.15 -17.51 -3.87
C PHE A 66 3.96 -19.02 -3.79
N GLY A 67 3.79 -19.72 -4.91
CA GLY A 67 3.52 -21.17 -4.93
C GLY A 67 2.06 -21.54 -4.62
N SER A 68 1.41 -20.85 -3.69
CA SER A 68 -0.02 -21.04 -3.40
C SER A 68 -0.66 -19.83 -2.73
N LEU A 69 -1.99 -19.77 -2.73
CA LEU A 69 -2.75 -18.74 -2.02
C LEU A 69 -2.51 -18.80 -0.50
N ASP A 70 -2.38 -20.00 0.07
CA ASP A 70 -2.18 -20.15 1.51
C ASP A 70 -0.78 -19.72 1.93
N GLN A 71 0.24 -19.99 1.11
CA GLN A 71 1.59 -19.47 1.32
C GLN A 71 1.61 -17.94 1.25
N MET A 72 0.94 -17.34 0.26
CA MET A 72 0.80 -15.89 0.17
C MET A 72 0.13 -15.29 1.42
N LYS A 73 -0.98 -15.88 1.89
CA LYS A 73 -1.65 -15.45 3.13
C LYS A 73 -0.74 -15.58 4.35
N GLN A 74 0.03 -16.66 4.45
CA GLN A 74 0.98 -16.85 5.55
C GLN A 74 2.03 -15.74 5.57
N GLU A 75 2.62 -15.42 4.42
CA GLU A 75 3.59 -14.35 4.29
C GLU A 75 2.98 -12.97 4.56
N PHE A 76 1.75 -12.72 4.10
CA PHE A 76 1.05 -11.46 4.35
C PHE A 76 0.75 -11.26 5.83
N ASN A 77 0.24 -12.31 6.49
CA ASN A 77 -0.03 -12.31 7.92
C ASN A 77 1.26 -12.14 8.74
N ALA A 78 2.37 -12.73 8.30
CA ALA A 78 3.67 -12.54 8.94
C ALA A 78 4.14 -11.08 8.81
N ALA A 79 4.05 -10.47 7.62
CA ALA A 79 4.41 -9.08 7.41
C ALA A 79 3.53 -8.11 8.23
N ALA A 80 2.23 -8.40 8.33
CA ALA A 80 1.29 -7.60 9.13
C ALA A 80 1.53 -7.73 10.63
N SER A 81 1.75 -8.94 11.14
CA SER A 81 1.91 -9.21 12.58
C SER A 81 3.28 -8.82 13.13
N THR A 82 4.33 -8.89 12.32
CA THR A 82 5.71 -8.54 12.73
C THR A 82 6.01 -7.05 12.60
N ARG A 83 5.11 -6.26 12.01
CA ARG A 83 5.20 -4.80 12.02
C ARG A 83 4.99 -4.29 13.43
N PHE A 84 6.10 -3.99 14.11
CA PHE A 84 6.06 -3.40 15.44
C PHE A 84 5.56 -1.94 15.40
N GLY A 85 4.60 -1.62 16.26
CA GLY A 85 3.94 -0.31 16.29
C GLY A 85 2.91 -0.12 15.16
N SER A 86 2.45 1.11 14.97
CA SER A 86 1.52 1.43 13.88
C SER A 86 2.18 1.21 12.51
N GLY A 87 1.42 0.67 11.56
CA GLY A 87 1.88 0.48 10.21
C GLY A 87 0.89 -0.27 9.34
N TRP A 88 1.36 -0.66 8.15
CA TRP A 88 0.58 -1.31 7.11
C TRP A 88 1.34 -2.50 6.53
N ALA A 89 0.60 -3.51 6.08
CA ALA A 89 1.10 -4.57 5.22
C ALA A 89 0.47 -4.43 3.84
N TRP A 90 1.25 -4.70 2.80
CA TRP A 90 0.89 -4.47 1.41
C TRP A 90 1.18 -5.71 0.60
N LEU A 91 0.23 -6.10 -0.24
CA LEU A 91 0.44 -6.96 -1.38
C LEU A 91 0.40 -6.05 -2.60
N GLY A 92 1.34 -6.20 -3.52
CA GLY A 92 1.27 -5.46 -4.78
C GLY A 92 2.39 -5.84 -5.73
N VAL A 93 2.56 -5.06 -6.79
CA VAL A 93 3.40 -5.41 -7.94
C VAL A 93 4.70 -4.60 -7.93
N LYS A 94 5.84 -5.30 -7.96
CA LYS A 94 7.17 -4.71 -8.11
C LYS A 94 7.42 -4.23 -9.55
N SER A 95 8.49 -3.48 -9.76
CA SER A 95 8.91 -3.02 -11.09
C SER A 95 9.23 -4.15 -12.08
N ASP A 96 9.60 -5.34 -11.59
CA ASP A 96 9.81 -6.55 -12.40
C ASP A 96 8.49 -7.28 -12.76
N GLY A 97 7.35 -6.71 -12.36
CA GLY A 97 6.02 -7.25 -12.59
C GLY A 97 5.60 -8.33 -11.60
N LYS A 98 6.45 -8.76 -10.66
CA LYS A 98 6.11 -9.78 -9.66
C LYS A 98 5.30 -9.24 -8.51
N LEU A 99 4.37 -10.06 -8.02
CA LEU A 99 3.73 -9.84 -6.75
C LEU A 99 4.77 -9.94 -5.64
N ALA A 100 4.65 -9.07 -4.66
CA ALA A 100 5.46 -9.07 -3.46
C ALA A 100 4.65 -8.57 -2.27
N ILE A 101 5.13 -8.93 -1.09
CA ILE A 101 4.58 -8.47 0.18
C ILE A 101 5.62 -7.57 0.85
N THR A 102 5.18 -6.43 1.36
CA THR A 102 6.02 -5.52 2.16
C THR A 102 5.23 -4.96 3.33
N SER A 103 5.92 -4.32 4.28
CA SER A 103 5.27 -3.55 5.35
C SER A 103 5.92 -2.19 5.53
N THR A 104 5.11 -1.19 5.86
CA THR A 104 5.56 0.19 6.09
C THR A 104 5.17 0.66 7.48
N PRO A 105 6.00 1.49 8.14
CA PRO A 105 5.67 2.06 9.44
C PRO A 105 4.71 3.26 9.31
N ASN A 106 3.90 3.48 10.34
CA ASN A 106 3.01 4.63 10.50
C ASN A 106 2.06 4.82 9.30
N GLN A 107 2.23 5.90 8.55
CA GLN A 107 1.42 6.25 7.39
C GLN A 107 2.21 6.21 6.09
N ASP A 108 3.44 5.70 6.13
CA ASP A 108 4.22 5.49 4.92
C ASP A 108 3.53 4.42 4.06
N ASN A 109 3.71 4.49 2.74
CA ASN A 109 3.20 3.48 1.82
C ASN A 109 4.21 3.22 0.69
N PRO A 110 4.06 2.11 -0.06
CA PRO A 110 5.08 1.66 -1.00
C PRO A 110 5.34 2.58 -2.20
N LEU A 111 4.54 3.63 -2.37
CA LEU A 111 4.71 4.63 -3.42
C LEU A 111 5.60 5.80 -2.97
N MET A 112 5.96 5.89 -1.69
CA MET A 112 6.73 7.00 -1.16
C MET A 112 8.24 6.85 -1.39
N PRO A 113 8.98 7.95 -1.56
CA PRO A 113 10.44 7.90 -1.75
C PRO A 113 11.23 7.29 -0.58
N SER A 114 10.66 7.28 0.63
CA SER A 114 11.35 6.84 1.84
C SER A 114 11.28 5.33 2.12
N VAL A 115 10.64 4.54 1.25
CA VAL A 115 10.46 3.09 1.49
C VAL A 115 11.53 2.24 0.81
N ASP A 116 12.02 1.23 1.53
CA ASP A 116 13.08 0.33 1.03
C ASP A 116 12.58 -0.68 -0.01
N GLN A 117 11.29 -0.97 0.00
CA GLN A 117 10.65 -2.00 -0.82
C GLN A 117 9.45 -1.38 -1.56
N PRO A 118 9.69 -0.59 -2.62
CA PRO A 118 8.62 0.04 -3.38
C PRO A 118 7.84 -1.00 -4.19
N LEU A 119 6.52 -0.83 -4.23
CA LEU A 119 5.62 -1.59 -5.09
C LEU A 119 4.37 -0.76 -5.41
N ILE A 120 3.61 -1.18 -6.42
CA ILE A 120 2.30 -0.63 -6.74
C ILE A 120 1.25 -1.49 -6.01
N PRO A 121 0.57 -0.96 -4.97
CA PRO A 121 -0.44 -1.71 -4.22
C PRO A 121 -1.71 -1.99 -5.03
#